data_AF-A0A166W6K3-F1
#
_entry.id   AF-A0A166W6K3-F1
#
_cell.length_a   1.000
_cell.length_b   1.000
_cell.length_c   1.000
_cell.angle_alpha   90.00
_cell.angle_beta   90.00
_cell.angle_gamma   90.00
#
_symmetry.space_group_name_H-M   'P 1'
#
loop_
_entity.id
_entity.type
_entity.pdbx_description
1 polymer ?
#
loop_
_entity_poly.entity_id
_entity_poly.type
_entity_poly.pdbx_seq_one_letter_code
_entity_poly.pdbx_strand_id
1 'polypeptide(L)'
;MALIVLDQREQIHTVKNALQYISAPSSVQVPTRPGVIIDANQQVHIKAVPPVFVLHMKRFLYDAKVNGMANIGKQVSFGPELEISPETMAGAEDSALERHADTRWCRT
;
A
#
# COMPACT_ATOMS: atom_id res chain seq x y z
N MET A 1 -4.23 -15.54 5.59
CA MET A 1 -3.40 -15.32 4.39
C MET A 1 -3.69 -13.91 3.89
N ALA A 2 -2.69 -13.07 3.68
CA ALA A 2 -2.84 -11.74 3.10
C ALA A 2 -2.03 -11.65 1.80
N LEU A 3 -2.60 -10.97 0.80
CA LEU A 3 -2.02 -10.76 -0.51
C LEU A 3 -1.79 -9.26 -0.72
N ILE A 4 -0.57 -8.85 -1.02
CA ILE A 4 -0.26 -7.48 -1.44
C ILE A 4 0.19 -7.51 -2.90
N VAL A 5 -0.37 -6.61 -3.70
CA VAL A 5 0.01 -6.43 -5.09
C VAL A 5 1.04 -5.31 -5.17
N LEU A 6 2.25 -5.63 -5.62
CA LEU A 6 3.35 -4.69 -5.75
C LEU A 6 3.34 -4.07 -7.15
N ASP A 7 3.26 -2.73 -7.18
CA ASP A 7 3.42 -1.95 -8.41
C ASP A 7 4.90 -1.97 -8.85
N GLN A 8 5.16 -1.81 -10.15
CA GLN A 8 6.49 -1.97 -10.76
C GLN A 8 6.97 -0.65 -11.38
N ARG A 9 6.77 0.45 -10.65
CA ARG A 9 7.21 1.80 -11.05
C ARG A 9 8.70 1.83 -11.35
N GLU A 10 9.13 2.79 -12.17
CA GLU A 10 10.52 2.88 -12.65
C GLU A 10 11.55 2.89 -11.52
N GLN A 11 11.23 3.52 -10.39
CA GLN A 11 12.12 3.63 -9.23
C GLN A 11 12.20 2.34 -8.36
N ILE A 12 11.33 1.36 -8.60
CA ILE A 12 11.23 0.14 -7.78
C ILE A 12 12.10 -0.98 -8.37
N HIS A 13 13.26 -1.27 -7.78
CA HIS A 13 14.16 -2.34 -8.25
C HIS A 13 14.18 -3.57 -7.32
N THR A 14 13.63 -3.45 -6.11
CA THR A 14 13.61 -4.50 -5.09
C THR A 14 12.23 -4.61 -4.45
N VAL A 15 11.93 -5.77 -3.86
CA VAL A 15 10.68 -5.97 -3.10
C VAL A 15 10.62 -5.06 -1.87
N LYS A 16 11.75 -4.81 -1.21
CA LYS A 16 11.86 -3.88 -0.08
C LYS A 16 11.45 -2.46 -0.48
N ASN A 17 11.98 -1.96 -1.59
CA ASN A 17 11.63 -0.64 -2.11
C ASN A 17 10.14 -0.55 -2.48
N ALA A 18 9.56 -1.62 -3.02
CA ALA A 18 8.15 -1.67 -3.36
C ALA A 18 7.25 -1.54 -2.11
N LEU A 19 7.59 -2.25 -1.03
CA LEU A 19 6.86 -2.17 0.23
C LEU A 19 6.97 -0.79 0.88
N GLN A 20 8.16 -0.20 0.90
CA GLN A 20 8.35 1.17 1.37
C GLN A 20 7.52 2.18 0.56
N TYR A 21 7.48 2.01 -0.77
CA TYR A 21 6.73 2.90 -1.65
C TYR A 21 5.22 2.86 -1.38
N ILE A 22 4.65 1.68 -1.12
CA ILE A 22 3.21 1.53 -0.83
C ILE A 22 2.84 2.19 0.51
N SER A 23 3.78 2.24 1.46
CA SER A 23 3.59 2.91 2.75
C SER A 23 4.01 4.37 2.76
N ALA A 24 4.51 4.90 1.65
CA ALA A 24 4.78 6.32 1.53
C ALA A 24 3.45 7.10 1.43
N PRO A 25 3.33 8.26 2.08
CA PRO A 25 2.15 9.11 1.94
C PRO A 25 1.98 9.56 0.49
N SER A 26 0.74 9.52 -0.01
CA SER A 26 0.38 9.91 -1.37
C SER A 26 -0.78 10.91 -1.35
N SER A 27 -0.67 11.99 -2.13
CA SER A 27 -1.76 12.96 -2.26
C SER A 27 -2.91 12.35 -3.04
N VAL A 28 -4.12 12.47 -2.50
CA VAL A 28 -5.36 11.97 -3.09
C VAL A 28 -6.44 13.04 -3.03
N GLN A 29 -7.26 13.09 -4.07
CA GLN A 29 -8.42 13.96 -4.11
C GLN A 29 -9.64 13.22 -3.61
N VAL A 30 -10.22 13.70 -2.52
CA VAL A 30 -11.38 13.08 -1.88
C VAL A 30 -12.61 13.94 -2.14
N PRO A 31 -13.63 13.41 -2.85
CA PRO A 31 -14.91 14.08 -2.96
C PRO A 31 -15.64 13.96 -1.62
N THR A 32 -15.86 15.09 -0.94
CA THR A 32 -16.52 15.09 0.39
C THR A 32 -18.01 15.37 0.29
N ARG A 33 -18.41 16.19 -0.70
CA ARG A 33 -19.80 16.55 -1.02
C ARG A 33 -19.91 16.76 -2.53
N PRO A 34 -21.12 16.69 -3.13
CA PRO A 34 -21.30 17.05 -4.53
C PRO A 34 -20.70 18.42 -4.84
N GLY A 35 -19.75 18.48 -5.77
CA GLY A 35 -19.07 19.71 -6.17
C GLY A 35 -17.89 20.16 -5.28
N VAL A 36 -17.56 19.43 -4.21
CA VAL A 36 -16.42 19.76 -3.32
C VAL A 36 -15.41 18.64 -3.31
N ILE A 37 -14.22 18.93 -3.85
CA ILE A 37 -13.04 18.06 -3.86
C ILE A 37 -12.00 18.68 -2.94
N ILE A 38 -11.47 17.88 -2.01
CA ILE A 38 -10.36 18.28 -1.14
C ILE A 38 -9.12 17.46 -1.45
N ASP A 39 -7.95 18.07 -1.34
CA ASP A 39 -6.69 17.36 -1.34
C ASP A 39 -6.42 16.79 0.07
N ALA A 40 -6.18 15.50 0.14
CA ALA A 40 -5.85 14.77 1.36
C ALA A 40 -4.60 13.91 1.15
N ASN A 41 -3.99 13.47 2.23
CA ASN A 41 -2.85 12.57 2.17
C ASN A 41 -3.29 11.17 2.61
N GLN A 42 -3.05 10.17 1.77
CA GLN A 42 -3.35 8.77 2.04
C GLN A 42 -2.06 8.01 2.30
N GLN A 43 -2.01 7.30 3.41
CA GLN A 43 -0.92 6.41 3.78
C GLN A 43 -1.46 5.04 4.18
N VAL A 44 -0.76 3.97 3.82
CA VAL A 44 -1.17 2.59 4.08
C VAL A 44 -0.05 1.84 4.80
N HIS A 45 -0.36 1.29 5.97
CA HIS A 45 0.59 0.51 6.76
C HIS A 45 0.15 -0.94 6.90
N ILE A 46 1.12 -1.82 7.11
CA ILE A 46 0.87 -3.23 7.42
C ILE A 46 0.63 -3.33 8.93
N LYS A 47 -0.61 -3.65 9.32
CA LYS A 47 -0.98 -3.80 10.74
C LYS A 47 -0.34 -5.01 11.40
N ALA A 48 -0.33 -6.15 10.70
CA ALA A 48 0.26 -7.40 11.15
C ALA A 48 0.68 -8.26 9.96
N VAL A 49 1.76 -9.03 10.11
CA VAL A 49 2.25 -9.95 9.08
C VAL A 49 1.69 -11.34 9.36
N PRO A 50 0.89 -11.94 8.46
CA PRO A 50 0.39 -13.30 8.65
C PRO A 50 1.51 -14.34 8.51
N PRO A 51 1.35 -15.57 9.05
CA PRO A 51 2.32 -16.64 8.88
C PRO A 51 2.65 -16.97 7.41
N VAL A 52 1.69 -16.74 6.52
CA VAL A 52 1.86 -16.83 5.07
C VAL A 52 1.52 -15.48 4.45
N PHE A 53 2.56 -14.80 3.98
CA PHE A 53 2.49 -13.47 3.37
C PHE A 53 2.79 -13.57 1.87
N VAL A 54 1.79 -13.32 1.04
CA VAL A 54 1.90 -13.49 -0.41
C VAL A 54 2.10 -12.13 -1.06
N LEU A 55 3.19 -11.99 -1.82
CA LEU A 55 3.49 -10.80 -2.60
C LEU A 55 3.29 -11.09 -4.08
N HIS A 56 2.37 -10.39 -4.71
CA HIS A 56 2.08 -10.52 -6.13
C HIS A 56 2.70 -9.37 -6.91
N MET A 57 3.65 -9.67 -7.78
CA MET A 57 4.25 -8.66 -8.67
C MET A 57 3.27 -8.35 -9.80
N LYS A 58 2.81 -7.09 -9.90
CA LYS A 58 1.97 -6.67 -11.03
C LYS A 58 2.82 -6.55 -12.30
N ARG A 59 2.92 -7.64 -13.06
CA ARG A 59 3.70 -7.71 -14.31
C ARG A 59 2.89 -7.41 -15.58
N PHE A 60 1.66 -6.95 -15.43
CA PHE A 60 0.79 -6.62 -16.55
C PHE A 60 0.16 -5.25 -16.37
N LEU A 61 0.30 -4.41 -17.39
CA LEU A 61 -0.25 -3.06 -17.45
C LEU A 61 -1.03 -2.92 -18.75
N TYR A 62 -2.14 -2.19 -18.70
CA TYR A 62 -2.81 -1.75 -19.91
C TYR A 62 -2.04 -0.57 -20.52
N ASP A 63 -1.53 -0.74 -21.73
CA ASP A 63 -0.89 0.32 -22.49
C ASP A 63 -1.87 0.87 -23.54
N ALA A 64 -2.26 2.13 -23.35
CA ALA A 64 -3.18 2.84 -24.23
C ALA A 64 -2.61 3.05 -25.65
N LYS A 65 -1.27 3.06 -25.83
CA LYS A 65 -0.65 3.23 -27.15
C LYS A 65 -0.88 2.03 -28.06
N VAL A 66 -0.92 0.83 -27.48
CA VAL A 66 -1.17 -0.42 -28.19
C VAL A 66 -2.60 -0.93 -27.98
N ASN A 67 -3.42 -0.19 -27.21
CA ASN A 67 -4.78 -0.51 -26.83
C ASN A 67 -4.93 -1.95 -26.31
N GLY A 68 -4.02 -2.36 -25.42
CA GLY A 68 -3.91 -3.75 -24.99
C GLY A 68 -3.07 -3.94 -23.73
N MET A 69 -2.92 -5.19 -23.31
CA MET A 69 -2.10 -5.57 -22.17
C MET A 69 -0.63 -5.72 -22.61
N ALA A 70 0.28 -5.04 -21.92
CA ALA A 70 1.71 -5.19 -22.07
C ALA A 70 2.33 -5.91 -20.86
N ASN A 71 3.32 -6.77 -21.12
CA ASN A 71 4.11 -7.43 -20.09
C ASN A 71 5.21 -6.49 -19.58
N ILE A 72 5.32 -6.34 -18.27
CA ILE A 72 6.42 -5.64 -17.61
C ILE A 72 7.58 -6.62 -17.43
N GLY A 73 8.55 -6.52 -18.34
CA GLY A 73 9.80 -7.28 -18.34
C GLY A 73 10.86 -6.80 -17.34
N LYS A 74 10.54 -5.80 -16.51
CA LYS A 74 11.44 -5.24 -15.50
C LYS A 74 11.87 -6.30 -14.49
N GLN A 75 13.17 -6.38 -14.21
CA GLN A 75 13.69 -7.22 -13.14
C GLN A 75 13.48 -6.54 -11.78
N VAL A 76 12.88 -7.27 -10.84
CA VAL A 76 12.80 -6.88 -9.44
C VAL A 76 13.49 -7.96 -8.60
N SER A 77 14.49 -7.54 -7.83
CA SER A 77 15.28 -8.44 -7.01
C SER A 77 14.66 -8.66 -5.63
N PHE A 78 14.84 -9.87 -5.10
CA PHE A 78 14.50 -10.25 -3.74
C PHE A 78 15.48 -11.33 -3.25
N GLY A 79 15.79 -11.29 -1.96
CA GLY A 79 16.61 -12.31 -1.31
C GLY A 79 15.76 -13.46 -0.73
N PRO A 80 16.41 -14.46 -0.12
CA PRO A 80 15.72 -15.52 0.61
C PRO A 80 15.01 -15.02 1.87
N GLU A 81 15.51 -13.93 2.44
CA GLU A 81 14.93 -13.26 3.61
C GLU A 81 14.38 -11.90 3.21
N LEU A 82 13.22 -11.55 3.79
CA LEU A 82 12.57 -10.26 3.59
C LEU A 82 12.49 -9.52 4.92
N GLU A 83 13.26 -8.44 5.02
CA GLU A 83 13.12 -7.47 6.12
C GLU A 83 12.01 -6.47 5.79
N ILE A 84 11.04 -6.35 6.70
CA ILE A 84 9.99 -5.33 6.62
C ILE A 84 10.38 -4.17 7.54
N SER A 85 10.52 -2.98 6.95
CA SER A 85 10.89 -1.79 7.72
C SER A 85 9.81 -1.41 8.75
N PRO A 86 10.18 -0.91 9.93
CA PRO A 86 9.23 -0.39 10.91
C PRO A 86 8.32 0.71 10.36
N GLU A 87 8.81 1.57 9.45
CA GLU A 87 7.99 2.62 8.82
C GLU A 87 6.85 2.06 7.94
N THR A 88 6.97 0.83 7.45
CA THR A 88 5.93 0.14 6.67
C THR A 88 4.86 -0.46 7.58
N MET A 89 5.20 -0.72 8.85
CA MET A 89 4.29 -1.30 9.82
C MET A 89 3.46 -0.20 10.50
N ALA A 90 2.23 -0.55 10.90
CA ALA A 90 1.44 0.36 11.72
C ALA A 90 2.12 0.50 13.10
N GLY A 91 2.32 1.72 13.57
CA GLY A 91 2.84 1.98 14.91
C GLY A 91 1.89 1.49 16.00
N ALA A 92 2.42 1.22 17.19
CA ALA A 92 1.59 0.82 18.35
C ALA A 92 0.53 1.88 18.74
N GLU A 93 0.75 3.15 18.41
CA GLU A 93 -0.16 4.25 18.73
C GLU A 93 -1.51 4.15 17.99
N ASP A 94 -1.53 3.59 16.78
CA ASP A 94 -2.75 3.43 15.98
C ASP A 94 -3.72 2.42 16.63
N SER A 95 -3.17 1.40 17.30
CA SER A 95 -3.94 0.43 18.10
C SER A 95 -4.46 1.01 19.43
N ALA A 96 -3.93 2.13 19.90
CA ALA A 96 -4.44 2.85 21.08
C ALA A 96 -5.59 3.80 20.71
N LEU A 97 -5.52 4.42 19.53
CA LEU A 97 -6.58 5.29 18.98
C LEU A 97 -7.87 4.52 18.64
N GLU A 98 -7.77 3.31 18.07
CA GLU A 98 -8.95 2.46 17.83
C GLU A 98 -9.70 2.12 19.14
N ARG A 99 -8.98 1.82 20.23
CA ARG A 99 -9.58 1.53 21.56
C ARG A 99 -10.31 2.74 22.14
N HIS A 100 -9.82 3.96 21.90
CA HIS A 100 -10.45 5.18 22.37
C HIS A 100 -11.64 5.61 21.49
N ALA A 101 -11.59 5.35 20.19
CA ALA A 101 -12.69 5.63 19.27
C ALA A 101 -13.90 4.71 19.54
N ASP A 102 -13.68 3.44 19.87
CA ASP A 102 -14.75 2.47 20.16
C ASP A 102 -15.61 2.88 21.38
N THR A 103 -14.99 3.47 22.41
CA THR A 103 -15.74 3.99 23.57
C THR A 103 -16.60 5.23 23.30
N ARG A 104 -16.39 5.92 22.16
CA ARG A 104 -17.12 7.15 21.80
C ARG A 104 -18.40 6.85 21.00
N TRP A 105 -18.47 5.71 20.30
CA TRP A 105 -19.60 5.37 19.43
C TRP A 105 -20.81 4.74 20.16
N CYS A 106 -20.64 4.23 21.38
CA CYS A 106 -21.74 3.66 22.19
C CYS A 106 -22.53 4.69 23.01
N ARG A 107 -22.48 5.98 22.68
CA ARG A 107 -23.29 7.01 23.36
C ARG A 107 -24.09 7.83 22.36
N THR A 108 -25.18 7.26 21.86
CA THR A 108 -26.39 7.98 21.40
C THR A 108 -27.59 7.05 21.43
#